data_AF-A0A1J5BCB1-F1
#
_entry.id   AF-A0A1J5BCB1-F1
#
_cell.length_a   1.000
_cell.length_b   1.000
_cell.length_c   1.000
_cell.angle_alpha   90.00
_cell.angle_beta   90.00
_cell.angle_gamma   90.00
#
_symmetry.space_group_name_H-M   'P 1'
#
loop_
_entity.id
_entity.type
_entity.pdbx_description
1 polymer ?
#
loop_
_entity_poly.entity_id
_entity_poly.type
_entity_poly.pdbx_seq_one_letter_code
_entity_poly.pdbx_strand_id
1 'polypeptide(L)'
;MKLFKPINPCMLAFVLLIILNSCKHKSEQKQYESVLSSLKYKTYKGISKTVVPPLLLTYNLEGINKDSVAVSEEIVRLLLGYYWAISGNTTFAFAEGNITKEFSKDANFVALSHMLIAVAMYEKGWKNIAKEESNKGVSILNKTPNGEYTKIEITGFHFIIGSLCIYEKNYEAAKFHFAGFAALTGFDWTYTLVDAMGDVNQGNIKTGLQKIKRLSDDPSVPQEIRTTLKTTIAEVEKTTGNVDSALFWPKVVSEVVYKQLKNVSKNGIGHFFNLIDKVKSNINL
;
A
#
# COMPACT_ATOMS: atom_id res chain seq x y z
N MET A 1 -50.69 28.31 17.58
CA MET A 1 -49.33 28.79 17.96
C MET A 1 -48.75 27.84 18.99
N LYS A 2 -47.86 26.92 18.59
CA LYS A 2 -47.20 25.98 19.52
C LYS A 2 -45.84 26.55 19.93
N LEU A 3 -45.63 26.66 21.24
CA LEU A 3 -44.41 27.16 21.88
C LEU A 3 -43.20 26.31 21.48
N PHE A 4 -42.21 26.93 20.82
CA PHE A 4 -40.85 26.42 20.84
C PHE A 4 -40.22 26.80 22.19
N LYS A 5 -39.97 25.80 23.03
CA LYS A 5 -39.15 25.99 24.24
C LYS A 5 -37.72 26.34 23.80
N PRO A 6 -37.07 27.34 24.42
CA PRO A 6 -35.68 27.66 24.11
C PRO A 6 -34.79 26.46 24.45
N ILE A 7 -34.03 26.00 23.47
CA ILE A 7 -33.00 24.97 23.65
C ILE A 7 -31.96 25.56 24.59
N ASN A 8 -31.73 24.91 25.72
CA ASN A 8 -30.78 25.39 26.73
C ASN A 8 -29.37 25.45 26.09
N PRO A 9 -28.71 26.62 26.04
CA PRO A 9 -27.40 26.77 25.38
C PRO A 9 -26.33 25.83 25.95
N CYS A 10 -26.45 25.40 27.21
CA CYS A 10 -25.59 24.37 27.79
C CYS A 10 -25.77 22.98 27.14
N MET A 11 -26.99 22.61 26.73
CA MET A 11 -27.25 21.33 26.08
C MET A 11 -26.71 21.32 24.64
N LEU A 12 -26.81 22.45 23.94
CA LEU A 12 -26.25 22.62 22.61
C LEU A 12 -24.70 22.58 22.63
N ALA A 13 -24.09 23.22 23.64
CA ALA A 13 -22.63 23.18 23.85
C ALA A 13 -22.13 21.78 24.20
N PHE A 14 -22.88 21.01 25.00
CA PHE A 14 -22.53 19.62 25.35
C PHE A 14 -22.60 18.67 24.14
N VAL A 15 -23.63 18.83 23.29
CA VAL A 15 -23.73 18.07 22.04
C VAL A 15 -22.61 18.45 21.06
N LEU A 16 -22.28 19.74 20.94
CA LEU A 16 -21.13 20.20 20.13
C LEU A 16 -19.79 19.66 20.67
N LEU A 17 -19.59 19.60 21.98
CA LEU A 17 -18.39 19.02 22.60
C LEU A 17 -18.26 17.51 22.35
N ILE A 18 -19.37 16.76 22.33
CA ILE A 18 -19.37 15.33 21.99
C ILE A 18 -19.07 15.11 20.50
N ILE A 19 -19.59 15.98 19.62
CA ILE A 19 -19.31 15.92 18.17
C ILE A 19 -17.86 16.32 17.88
N LEU A 20 -17.30 17.30 18.58
CA LEU A 20 -15.92 17.78 18.39
C LEU A 20 -14.85 16.80 18.91
N ASN A 21 -15.16 15.97 19.92
CA ASN A 21 -14.22 14.96 20.44
C ASN A 21 -14.25 13.62 19.70
N SER A 22 -15.15 13.44 18.73
CA SER A 22 -15.32 12.16 18.00
C SER A 22 -14.45 12.01 16.75
N CYS A 23 -13.62 13.00 16.43
CA CYS A 23 -12.65 12.93 15.32
C CYS A 23 -11.26 12.40 15.77
N LYS A 24 -11.21 11.39 16.64
CA LYS A 24 -9.98 10.59 16.80
C LYS A 24 -10.01 9.47 15.78
N HIS A 25 -9.08 9.50 14.82
CA HIS A 25 -8.85 8.36 13.93
C HIS A 25 -8.70 7.09 14.77
N LYS A 26 -9.50 6.05 14.45
CA LYS A 26 -9.39 4.74 15.09
C LYS A 26 -7.96 4.23 14.93
N SER A 27 -7.37 3.62 15.97
CA SER A 27 -6.09 2.93 15.83
C SER A 27 -6.18 1.83 14.76
N GLU A 28 -5.07 1.48 14.12
CA GLU A 28 -5.01 0.40 13.10
C GLU A 28 -5.70 -0.88 13.60
N GLN A 29 -5.43 -1.27 14.85
CA GLN A 29 -6.08 -2.41 15.51
C GLN A 29 -7.61 -2.29 15.54
N LYS A 30 -8.15 -1.13 15.94
CA LYS A 30 -9.60 -0.89 15.96
C LYS A 30 -10.20 -0.86 14.55
N GLN A 31 -9.44 -0.41 13.55
CA GLN A 31 -9.86 -0.46 12.15
C GLN A 31 -9.95 -1.91 11.66
N TYR A 32 -8.95 -2.74 11.97
CA TYR A 32 -8.95 -4.16 11.66
C TYR A 32 -10.11 -4.90 12.32
N GLU A 33 -10.34 -4.71 13.62
CA GLU A 33 -11.49 -5.26 14.35
C GLU A 33 -12.83 -4.82 13.76
N SER A 34 -12.92 -3.57 13.30
CA SER A 34 -14.09 -3.06 12.60
C SER A 34 -14.33 -3.79 11.26
N VAL A 35 -13.28 -4.21 10.56
CA VAL A 35 -13.41 -5.03 9.36
C VAL A 35 -13.88 -6.44 9.71
N LEU A 36 -13.27 -7.08 10.71
CA LEU A 36 -13.65 -8.44 11.14
C LEU A 36 -15.07 -8.52 11.69
N SER A 37 -15.57 -7.43 12.29
CA SER A 37 -16.95 -7.37 12.79
C SER A 37 -17.99 -7.01 11.71
N SER A 38 -17.55 -6.55 10.54
CA SER A 38 -18.42 -6.12 9.45
C SER A 38 -19.25 -7.25 8.86
N LEU A 39 -20.45 -6.91 8.38
CA LEU A 39 -21.32 -7.86 7.67
C LEU A 39 -20.62 -8.41 6.41
N LYS A 40 -19.93 -7.54 5.64
CA LYS A 40 -19.19 -7.93 4.43
C LYS A 40 -18.19 -9.05 4.72
N TYR A 41 -17.38 -8.92 5.77
CA TYR A 41 -16.42 -9.95 6.18
C TYR A 41 -17.13 -11.24 6.61
N LYS A 42 -18.10 -11.13 7.52
CA LYS A 42 -18.81 -12.29 8.09
C LYS A 42 -19.54 -13.11 7.02
N THR A 43 -20.27 -12.42 6.14
CA THR A 43 -21.01 -13.04 5.03
C THR A 43 -20.06 -13.75 4.07
N TYR A 44 -19.01 -13.07 3.60
CA TYR A 44 -18.04 -13.68 2.70
C TYR A 44 -17.35 -14.88 3.35
N LYS A 45 -16.87 -14.74 4.60
CA LYS A 45 -16.23 -15.82 5.34
C LYS A 45 -17.15 -17.05 5.48
N GLY A 46 -18.42 -16.81 5.79
CA GLY A 46 -19.43 -17.86 5.88
C GLY A 46 -19.63 -18.59 4.54
N ILE A 47 -19.87 -17.84 3.46
CA ILE A 47 -20.06 -18.41 2.11
C ILE A 47 -18.81 -19.19 1.68
N SER A 48 -17.61 -18.60 1.80
CA SER A 48 -16.36 -19.25 1.40
C SER A 48 -16.10 -20.55 2.17
N LYS A 49 -16.36 -20.58 3.49
CA LYS A 49 -16.26 -21.81 4.29
C LYS A 49 -17.18 -22.93 3.80
N THR A 50 -18.35 -22.60 3.27
CA THR A 50 -19.34 -23.59 2.82
C THR A 50 -19.12 -24.01 1.36
N VAL A 51 -18.69 -23.08 0.50
CA VAL A 51 -18.64 -23.29 -0.95
C VAL A 51 -17.31 -23.84 -1.43
N VAL A 52 -16.18 -23.40 -0.86
CA VAL A 52 -14.85 -23.81 -1.34
C VAL A 52 -14.60 -25.31 -1.16
N PRO A 53 -14.88 -25.95 0.00
CA PRO A 53 -14.59 -27.37 0.18
C PRO A 53 -15.27 -28.31 -0.84
N PRO A 54 -16.60 -28.21 -1.10
CA PRO A 54 -17.23 -29.08 -2.09
C PRO A 54 -16.75 -28.79 -3.52
N LEU A 55 -16.48 -27.53 -3.88
CA LEU A 55 -15.92 -27.21 -5.20
C LEU A 55 -14.54 -27.85 -5.41
N LEU A 56 -13.69 -27.80 -4.39
CA LEU A 56 -12.38 -28.45 -4.45
C LEU A 56 -12.50 -29.97 -4.53
N LEU A 57 -13.43 -30.56 -3.77
CA LEU A 57 -13.71 -31.99 -3.86
C LEU A 57 -14.13 -32.37 -5.29
N THR A 58 -15.07 -31.64 -5.89
CA THR A 58 -15.48 -31.85 -7.28
C THR A 58 -14.30 -31.73 -8.24
N TYR A 59 -13.50 -30.65 -8.14
CA TYR A 59 -12.32 -30.46 -8.98
C TYR A 59 -11.33 -31.62 -8.87
N ASN A 60 -11.01 -32.05 -7.65
CA ASN A 60 -10.08 -33.15 -7.42
C ASN A 60 -10.66 -34.51 -7.82
N LEU A 61 -11.98 -34.68 -7.88
CA LEU A 61 -12.62 -35.93 -8.34
C LEU A 61 -12.75 -36.01 -9.86
N GLU A 62 -13.02 -34.88 -10.51
CA GLU A 62 -13.24 -34.79 -11.97
C GLU A 62 -11.95 -34.53 -12.76
N GLY A 63 -10.94 -33.92 -12.14
CA GLY A 63 -9.71 -33.47 -12.79
C GLY A 63 -8.58 -34.49 -12.90
N ILE A 64 -8.73 -35.71 -12.35
CA ILE A 64 -7.66 -36.72 -12.34
C ILE A 64 -7.58 -37.43 -13.69
N ASN A 65 -6.92 -36.78 -14.65
CA ASN A 65 -6.00 -37.51 -15.51
C ASN A 65 -4.87 -38.04 -14.61
N LYS A 66 -4.38 -39.26 -14.85
CA LYS A 66 -3.48 -40.02 -13.94
C LYS A 66 -2.20 -39.30 -13.48
N ASP A 67 -1.86 -38.16 -14.07
CA ASP A 67 -0.67 -37.37 -13.78
C ASP A 67 -0.94 -36.06 -13.01
N SER A 68 -2.19 -35.73 -12.67
CA SER A 68 -2.51 -34.49 -11.95
C SER A 68 -2.40 -34.65 -10.43
N VAL A 69 -1.71 -33.71 -9.78
CA VAL A 69 -1.60 -33.63 -8.32
C VAL A 69 -2.89 -33.04 -7.74
N ALA A 70 -3.50 -33.74 -6.78
CA ALA A 70 -4.64 -33.22 -6.04
C ALA A 70 -4.25 -31.93 -5.29
N VAL A 71 -5.09 -30.90 -5.41
CA VAL A 71 -4.82 -29.61 -4.78
C VAL A 71 -5.41 -29.59 -3.38
N SER A 72 -4.65 -29.10 -2.39
CA SER A 72 -5.13 -28.97 -1.01
C SER A 72 -5.98 -27.71 -0.82
N GLU A 73 -6.87 -27.71 0.19
CA GLU A 73 -7.73 -26.56 0.49
C GLU A 73 -6.92 -25.34 0.93
N GLU A 74 -5.83 -25.56 1.66
CA GLU A 74 -4.91 -24.51 2.10
C GLU A 74 -4.34 -23.75 0.91
N ILE A 75 -3.90 -24.46 -0.13
CA ILE A 75 -3.36 -23.85 -1.36
C ILE A 75 -4.45 -23.03 -2.05
N VAL A 76 -5.65 -23.59 -2.26
CA VAL A 76 -6.75 -22.88 -2.94
C VAL A 76 -7.10 -21.59 -2.19
N ARG A 77 -7.21 -21.64 -0.87
CA ARG A 77 -7.58 -20.47 -0.07
C ARG A 77 -6.49 -19.43 -0.02
N LEU A 78 -5.23 -19.83 0.10
CA LEU A 78 -4.13 -18.89 0.00
C LEU A 78 -4.16 -18.20 -1.36
N LEU A 79 -4.22 -18.95 -2.47
CA LEU A 79 -4.32 -18.38 -3.82
C LEU A 79 -5.52 -17.42 -3.97
N LEU A 80 -6.70 -17.82 -3.48
CA LEU A 80 -7.89 -16.97 -3.50
C LEU A 80 -7.71 -15.70 -2.67
N GLY A 81 -7.07 -15.81 -1.50
CA GLY A 81 -6.73 -14.67 -0.65
C GLY A 81 -5.74 -13.71 -1.29
N TYR A 82 -4.69 -14.25 -1.92
CA TYR A 82 -3.71 -13.50 -2.71
C TYR A 82 -4.40 -12.76 -3.87
N TYR A 83 -5.27 -13.45 -4.62
CA TYR A 83 -6.08 -12.84 -5.68
C TYR A 83 -6.92 -11.66 -5.17
N TRP A 84 -7.60 -11.83 -4.02
CA TRP A 84 -8.38 -10.75 -3.43
C TRP A 84 -7.54 -9.56 -2.99
N ALA A 85 -6.37 -9.82 -2.41
CA ALA A 85 -5.49 -8.77 -1.96
C ALA A 85 -4.95 -7.94 -3.13
N ILE A 86 -4.48 -8.59 -4.20
CA ILE A 86 -4.03 -7.93 -5.44
C ILE A 86 -5.18 -7.13 -6.08
N SER A 87 -6.41 -7.64 -6.00
CA SER A 87 -7.60 -6.97 -6.53
C SER A 87 -8.17 -5.86 -5.62
N GLY A 88 -7.43 -5.44 -4.59
CA GLY A 88 -7.86 -4.39 -3.63
C GLY A 88 -8.97 -4.83 -2.65
N ASN A 89 -9.39 -6.09 -2.69
CA ASN A 89 -10.45 -6.67 -1.85
C ASN A 89 -9.89 -7.30 -0.57
N THR A 90 -9.05 -6.56 0.14
CA THR A 90 -8.40 -6.94 1.42
C THR A 90 -9.34 -7.53 2.48
N THR A 91 -10.61 -7.12 2.56
CA THR A 91 -11.60 -7.75 3.46
C THR A 91 -11.80 -9.25 3.19
N PHE A 92 -11.79 -9.65 1.92
CA PHE A 92 -11.93 -11.04 1.51
C PHE A 92 -10.60 -11.79 1.67
N ALA A 93 -9.47 -11.11 1.41
CA ALA A 93 -8.15 -11.65 1.72
C ALA A 93 -7.97 -11.98 3.22
N PHE A 94 -8.42 -11.09 4.11
CA PHE A 94 -8.44 -11.36 5.56
C PHE A 94 -9.33 -12.56 5.90
N ALA A 95 -10.46 -12.72 5.21
CA ALA A 95 -11.34 -13.86 5.44
C ALA A 95 -10.65 -15.16 5.04
N GLU A 96 -10.07 -15.27 3.84
CA GLU A 96 -9.36 -16.49 3.43
C GLU A 96 -8.16 -16.80 4.32
N GLY A 97 -7.33 -15.80 4.64
CA GLY A 97 -6.21 -15.99 5.57
C GLY A 97 -6.65 -16.45 6.95
N ASN A 98 -7.73 -15.89 7.50
CA ASN A 98 -8.25 -16.33 8.79
C ASN A 98 -8.91 -17.72 8.71
N ILE A 99 -9.55 -18.09 7.60
CA ILE A 99 -10.08 -19.45 7.42
C ILE A 99 -8.94 -20.45 7.41
N THR A 100 -7.92 -20.26 6.55
CA THR A 100 -6.76 -21.17 6.46
C THR A 100 -6.05 -21.32 7.80
N LYS A 101 -5.84 -20.21 8.52
CA LYS A 101 -5.28 -20.23 9.88
C LYS A 101 -6.12 -21.03 10.88
N GLU A 102 -7.45 -21.03 10.73
CA GLU A 102 -8.37 -21.69 11.66
C GLU A 102 -8.42 -23.22 11.49
N PHE A 103 -8.30 -23.74 10.27
CA PHE A 103 -8.43 -25.20 10.03
C PHE A 103 -7.11 -25.91 9.73
N SER A 104 -6.10 -25.20 9.20
CA SER A 104 -4.84 -25.84 8.82
C SER A 104 -4.11 -26.38 10.05
N LYS A 105 -3.59 -27.61 9.92
CA LYS A 105 -2.70 -28.22 10.91
C LYS A 105 -1.23 -28.11 10.54
N ASP A 106 -0.94 -27.75 9.29
CA ASP A 106 0.43 -27.55 8.80
C ASP A 106 0.94 -26.16 9.19
N ALA A 107 2.05 -26.12 9.91
CA ALA A 107 2.69 -24.90 10.37
C ALA A 107 3.06 -23.95 9.23
N ASN A 108 3.45 -24.47 8.06
CA ASN A 108 3.78 -23.66 6.89
C ASN A 108 2.55 -22.91 6.38
N PHE A 109 1.40 -23.57 6.28
CA PHE A 109 0.17 -22.93 5.84
C PHE A 109 -0.38 -21.94 6.89
N VAL A 110 -0.18 -22.20 8.18
CA VAL A 110 -0.50 -21.22 9.24
C VAL A 110 0.41 -19.99 9.12
N ALA A 111 1.71 -20.18 8.89
CA ALA A 111 2.64 -19.08 8.69
C ALA A 111 2.31 -18.25 7.44
N LEU A 112 2.03 -18.91 6.31
CA LEU A 112 1.61 -18.27 5.06
C LEU A 112 0.29 -17.50 5.22
N SER A 113 -0.62 -17.99 6.07
CA SER A 113 -1.86 -17.28 6.39
C SER A 113 -1.61 -15.97 7.14
N HIS A 114 -0.68 -15.98 8.12
CA HIS A 114 -0.23 -14.74 8.78
C HIS A 114 0.40 -13.77 7.79
N MET A 115 1.21 -14.26 6.85
CA MET A 115 1.83 -13.43 5.80
C MET A 115 0.78 -12.80 4.89
N LEU A 116 -0.21 -13.57 4.42
CA LEU A 116 -1.30 -13.05 3.61
C LEU A 116 -2.08 -11.94 4.33
N ILE A 117 -2.39 -12.13 5.62
CA ILE A 117 -3.06 -11.11 6.42
C ILE A 117 -2.17 -9.86 6.56
N ALA A 118 -0.88 -10.02 6.83
CA ALA A 118 0.06 -8.92 6.93
C ALA A 118 0.13 -8.12 5.61
N VAL A 119 0.18 -8.79 4.46
CA VAL A 119 0.17 -8.13 3.15
C VAL A 119 -1.13 -7.34 2.95
N ALA A 120 -2.29 -7.91 3.27
CA ALA A 120 -3.55 -7.19 3.19
C ALA A 120 -3.65 -6.01 4.17
N MET A 121 -2.93 -6.04 5.31
CA MET A 121 -2.78 -4.89 6.23
C MET A 121 -1.88 -3.79 5.63
N TYR A 122 -0.77 -4.15 4.97
CA TYR A 122 0.06 -3.19 4.22
C TYR A 122 -0.74 -2.47 3.14
N GLU A 123 -1.55 -3.20 2.38
CA GLU A 123 -2.46 -2.62 1.36
C GLU A 123 -3.47 -1.63 1.94
N LYS A 124 -3.79 -1.74 3.23
CA LYS A 124 -4.64 -0.77 3.96
C LYS A 124 -3.85 0.40 4.56
N GLY A 125 -2.52 0.39 4.46
CA GLY A 125 -1.62 1.33 5.11
C GLY A 125 -1.41 1.07 6.60
N TRP A 126 -1.82 -0.09 7.11
CA TRP A 126 -1.74 -0.45 8.53
C TRP A 126 -0.41 -1.12 8.88
N LYS A 127 0.69 -0.38 8.70
CA LYS A 127 2.05 -0.93 8.73
C LYS A 127 2.44 -1.53 10.09
N ASN A 128 1.95 -0.97 11.19
CA ASN A 128 2.35 -1.43 12.52
C ASN A 128 1.76 -2.81 12.81
N ILE A 129 0.45 -2.97 12.62
CA ILE A 129 -0.19 -4.28 12.83
C ILE A 129 0.20 -5.29 11.74
N ALA A 130 0.54 -4.85 10.52
CA ALA A 130 1.08 -5.72 9.48
C ALA A 130 2.39 -6.37 9.94
N LYS A 131 3.29 -5.58 10.53
CA LYS A 131 4.56 -6.06 11.09
C LYS A 131 4.34 -7.03 12.25
N GLU A 132 3.42 -6.70 13.17
CA GLU A 132 3.06 -7.60 14.27
C GLU A 132 2.52 -8.94 13.79
N GLU A 133 1.62 -8.92 12.79
CA GLU A 133 1.07 -10.16 12.21
C GLU A 133 2.13 -10.95 11.44
N SER A 134 2.98 -10.29 10.68
CA SER A 134 4.10 -10.93 9.99
C SER A 134 5.05 -11.62 10.97
N ASN A 135 5.39 -10.97 12.08
CA ASN A 135 6.26 -11.55 13.11
C ASN A 135 5.71 -12.87 13.66
N LYS A 136 4.39 -13.06 13.72
CA LYS A 136 3.78 -14.34 14.11
C LYS A 136 4.10 -15.42 13.08
N GLY A 137 3.95 -15.13 11.79
CA GLY A 137 4.30 -16.06 10.72
C GLY A 137 5.80 -16.39 10.68
N VAL A 138 6.67 -15.37 10.82
CA VAL A 138 8.13 -15.60 10.92
C VAL A 138 8.47 -16.49 12.12
N SER A 139 7.85 -16.25 13.27
CA SER A 139 8.07 -17.06 14.47
C SER A 139 7.70 -18.54 14.27
N ILE A 140 6.66 -18.82 13.48
CA ILE A 140 6.25 -20.18 13.13
C ILE A 140 7.27 -20.81 12.17
N LEU A 141 7.68 -20.11 11.11
CA LEU A 141 8.68 -20.61 10.17
C LEU A 141 10.00 -20.95 10.87
N ASN A 142 10.47 -20.09 11.77
CA ASN A 142 11.70 -20.32 12.53
C ASN A 142 11.67 -21.58 13.42
N LYS A 143 10.47 -22.12 13.71
CA LYS A 143 10.28 -23.36 14.50
C LYS A 143 10.00 -24.58 13.62
N THR A 144 9.85 -24.41 12.31
CA THR A 144 9.49 -25.48 11.38
C THR A 144 10.75 -26.04 10.73
N PRO A 145 10.86 -27.36 10.52
CA PRO A 145 11.93 -27.93 9.71
C PRO A 145 12.00 -27.25 8.34
N ASN A 146 13.18 -26.82 7.91
CA ASN A 146 13.42 -26.06 6.67
C ASN A 146 12.76 -24.67 6.59
N GLY A 147 12.19 -24.13 7.67
CA GLY A 147 11.46 -22.86 7.60
C GLY A 147 12.32 -21.65 7.24
N GLU A 148 13.64 -21.68 7.51
CA GLU A 148 14.58 -20.67 7.01
C GLU A 148 14.69 -20.70 5.47
N TYR A 149 14.79 -21.89 4.89
CA TYR A 149 14.81 -22.06 3.43
C TYR A 149 13.50 -21.58 2.80
N THR A 150 12.36 -21.99 3.37
CA THR A 150 11.04 -21.51 2.95
C THR A 150 10.93 -19.99 3.04
N LYS A 151 11.44 -19.36 4.11
CA LYS A 151 11.46 -17.90 4.24
C LYS A 151 12.27 -17.25 3.10
N ILE A 152 13.44 -17.80 2.77
CA ILE A 152 14.29 -17.31 1.67
C ILE A 152 13.57 -17.44 0.33
N GLU A 153 12.96 -18.59 0.03
CA GLU A 153 12.22 -18.82 -1.21
C GLU A 153 11.06 -17.83 -1.38
N ILE A 154 10.23 -17.65 -0.34
CA ILE A 154 9.10 -16.72 -0.38
C ILE A 154 9.60 -15.28 -0.53
N THR A 155 10.68 -14.92 0.16
CA THR A 155 11.29 -13.58 0.04
C THR A 155 11.78 -13.34 -1.40
N GLY A 156 12.49 -14.32 -1.98
CA GLY A 156 12.97 -14.27 -3.36
C GLY A 156 11.84 -14.18 -4.37
N PHE A 157 10.77 -14.96 -4.18
CA PHE A 157 9.57 -14.91 -5.01
C PHE A 157 8.95 -13.50 -5.03
N HIS A 158 8.70 -12.91 -3.85
CA HIS A 158 8.14 -11.56 -3.77
C HIS A 158 9.05 -10.51 -4.41
N PHE A 159 10.37 -10.62 -4.21
CA PHE A 159 11.32 -9.69 -4.81
C PHE A 159 11.33 -9.78 -6.34
N ILE A 160 11.42 -10.99 -6.89
CA ILE A 160 11.52 -11.22 -8.35
C ILE A 160 10.22 -10.80 -9.04
N ILE A 161 9.07 -11.29 -8.56
CA ILE A 161 7.78 -10.95 -9.18
C ILE A 161 7.45 -9.47 -8.99
N GLY A 162 7.71 -8.90 -7.80
CA GLY A 162 7.54 -7.47 -7.58
C GLY A 162 8.37 -6.62 -8.54
N SER A 163 9.62 -7.01 -8.79
CA SER A 163 10.50 -6.34 -9.74
C SER A 163 10.01 -6.45 -11.19
N LEU A 164 9.50 -7.61 -11.59
CA LEU A 164 8.87 -7.80 -12.90
C LEU A 164 7.65 -6.89 -13.06
N CYS A 165 6.77 -6.81 -12.05
CA CYS A 165 5.61 -5.93 -12.08
C CYS A 165 6.00 -4.45 -12.20
N ILE A 166 7.11 -4.01 -11.58
CA ILE A 166 7.65 -2.66 -11.78
C ILE A 166 8.04 -2.45 -13.25
N TYR A 167 8.74 -3.41 -13.85
CA TYR A 167 9.16 -3.33 -15.26
C TYR A 167 7.96 -3.22 -16.20
N GLU A 168 6.89 -3.96 -15.91
CA GLU A 168 5.62 -3.93 -16.65
C GLU A 168 4.74 -2.72 -16.31
N LYS A 169 5.19 -1.84 -15.40
CA LYS A 169 4.42 -0.69 -14.86
C LYS A 169 3.11 -1.09 -14.18
N ASN A 170 2.99 -2.34 -13.76
CA ASN A 170 1.89 -2.83 -12.94
C ASN A 170 2.18 -2.53 -11.46
N TYR A 171 2.10 -1.26 -11.08
CA TYR A 171 2.49 -0.81 -9.75
C TYR A 171 1.59 -1.32 -8.63
N GLU A 172 0.32 -1.64 -8.90
CA GLU A 172 -0.57 -2.26 -7.89
C GLU A 172 -0.08 -3.67 -7.54
N ALA A 173 0.22 -4.51 -8.54
CA ALA A 173 0.78 -5.83 -8.30
C ALA A 173 2.19 -5.75 -7.70
N ALA A 174 3.02 -4.81 -8.15
CA ALA A 174 4.34 -4.60 -7.56
C ALA A 174 4.24 -4.24 -6.08
N LYS A 175 3.34 -3.32 -5.73
CA LYS A 175 3.11 -2.87 -4.34
C LYS A 175 2.71 -4.04 -3.46
N PHE A 176 1.80 -4.90 -3.94
CA PHE A 176 1.42 -6.14 -3.28
C PHE A 176 2.62 -7.05 -2.99
N HIS A 177 3.48 -7.29 -3.99
CA HIS A 177 4.64 -8.16 -3.81
C HIS A 177 5.69 -7.55 -2.87
N PHE A 178 5.94 -6.24 -2.96
CA PHE A 178 6.84 -5.55 -2.05
C PHE A 178 6.29 -5.40 -0.63
N ALA A 179 4.97 -5.47 -0.43
CA ALA A 179 4.39 -5.65 0.91
C ALA A 179 4.77 -7.02 1.51
N GLY A 180 4.72 -8.09 0.71
CA GLY A 180 5.18 -9.42 1.15
C GLY A 180 6.68 -9.45 1.45
N PHE A 181 7.49 -8.82 0.59
CA PHE A 181 8.93 -8.66 0.84
C PHE A 181 9.21 -7.86 2.12
N ALA A 182 8.53 -6.73 2.33
CA ALA A 182 8.66 -5.92 3.53
C ALA A 182 8.24 -6.70 4.78
N ALA A 183 7.15 -7.48 4.70
CA ALA A 183 6.70 -8.34 5.79
C ALA A 183 7.79 -9.33 6.23
N LEU A 184 8.51 -9.93 5.28
CA LEU A 184 9.51 -10.98 5.57
C LEU A 184 10.88 -10.43 6.01
N THR A 185 11.27 -9.28 5.47
CA THR A 185 12.60 -8.68 5.67
C THR A 185 12.62 -7.55 6.69
N GLY A 186 11.48 -6.92 6.95
CA GLY A 186 11.38 -5.68 7.70
C GLY A 186 11.81 -4.43 6.91
N PHE A 187 12.10 -4.56 5.61
CA PHE A 187 12.52 -3.43 4.76
C PHE A 187 11.33 -2.65 4.19
N ASP A 188 10.59 -1.96 5.07
CA ASP A 188 9.36 -1.20 4.78
C ASP A 188 9.53 -0.11 3.70
N TRP A 189 10.75 0.36 3.49
CA TRP A 189 11.06 1.37 2.50
C TRP A 189 10.84 0.89 1.06
N THR A 190 10.99 -0.40 0.80
CA THR A 190 10.80 -0.98 -0.54
C THR A 190 9.33 -0.87 -0.99
N TYR A 191 8.39 -1.27 -0.12
CA TYR A 191 6.95 -1.05 -0.32
C TYR A 191 6.63 0.42 -0.56
N THR A 192 7.15 1.30 0.30
CA THR A 192 6.85 2.74 0.25
C THR A 192 7.38 3.39 -1.04
N LEU A 193 8.52 2.92 -1.55
CA LEU A 193 9.08 3.39 -2.81
C LEU A 193 8.19 2.98 -3.99
N VAL A 194 7.72 1.74 -4.04
CA VAL A 194 6.84 1.25 -5.11
C VAL A 194 5.47 1.93 -5.06
N ASP A 195 4.91 2.13 -3.87
CA ASP A 195 3.70 2.92 -3.65
C ASP A 195 3.86 4.36 -4.16
N ALA A 196 5.03 4.97 -3.95
CA ALA A 196 5.34 6.29 -4.50
C ALA A 196 5.43 6.29 -6.05
N MET A 197 6.00 5.23 -6.65
CA MET A 197 6.02 5.07 -8.11
C MET A 197 4.61 4.91 -8.67
N GLY A 198 3.74 4.16 -7.96
CA GLY A 198 2.33 4.03 -8.29
C GLY A 198 1.60 5.37 -8.32
N ASP A 199 1.78 6.20 -7.29
CA ASP A 199 1.23 7.56 -7.24
C ASP A 199 1.67 8.40 -8.45
N VAL A 200 2.97 8.41 -8.78
CA VAL A 200 3.48 9.15 -9.93
C VAL A 200 2.85 8.64 -11.23
N ASN A 201 2.77 7.33 -11.41
CA ASN A 201 2.20 6.71 -12.61
C ASN A 201 0.69 7.02 -12.78
N GLN A 202 -0.04 7.15 -11.68
CA GLN A 202 -1.47 7.51 -11.67
C GLN A 202 -1.72 9.02 -11.81
N GLY A 203 -0.67 9.83 -11.94
CA GLY A 203 -0.78 11.30 -12.04
C GLY A 203 -0.83 12.02 -10.69
N ASN A 204 -0.75 11.30 -9.57
CA ASN A 204 -0.63 11.85 -8.22
C ASN A 204 0.83 12.28 -7.93
N ILE A 205 1.44 13.02 -8.86
CA ILE A 205 2.88 13.31 -8.90
C ILE A 205 3.38 13.92 -7.59
N LYS A 206 2.66 14.92 -7.06
CA LYS A 206 3.05 15.58 -5.80
C LYS A 206 3.11 14.56 -4.65
N THR A 207 2.10 13.72 -4.50
CA THR A 207 2.02 12.71 -3.43
C THR A 207 3.18 11.71 -3.54
N GLY A 208 3.46 11.21 -4.73
CA GLY A 208 4.57 10.28 -4.96
C GLY A 208 5.93 10.92 -4.65
N LEU A 209 6.16 12.16 -5.11
CA LEU A 209 7.40 12.90 -4.80
C LEU A 209 7.55 13.16 -3.30
N GLN A 210 6.47 13.45 -2.58
CA GLN A 210 6.51 13.60 -1.12
C GLN A 210 6.91 12.31 -0.41
N LYS A 211 6.41 11.15 -0.86
CA LYS A 211 6.81 9.84 -0.33
C LYS A 211 8.30 9.58 -0.60
N ILE A 212 8.79 9.86 -1.81
CA ILE A 212 10.21 9.73 -2.17
C ILE A 212 11.09 10.63 -1.31
N LYS A 213 10.69 11.90 -1.11
CA LYS A 213 11.43 12.85 -0.29
C LYS A 213 11.55 12.38 1.16
N ARG A 214 10.46 11.87 1.76
CA ARG A 214 10.50 11.29 3.11
C ARG A 214 11.46 10.10 3.19
N LEU A 215 11.44 9.21 2.20
CA LEU A 215 12.39 8.08 2.13
C LEU A 215 13.85 8.54 2.03
N SER A 216 14.09 9.67 1.36
CA SER A 216 15.43 10.24 1.23
C SER A 216 16.06 10.64 2.57
N ASP A 217 15.23 10.92 3.58
CA ASP A 217 15.63 11.28 4.94
C ASP A 217 15.45 10.16 5.97
N ASP A 218 14.92 9.00 5.57
CA ASP A 218 14.62 7.89 6.49
C ASP A 218 15.88 7.06 6.84
N PRO A 219 16.31 7.03 8.11
CA PRO A 219 17.52 6.32 8.52
C PRO A 219 17.48 4.80 8.26
N SER A 220 16.30 4.21 8.10
CA SER A 220 16.12 2.78 7.79
C SER A 220 16.42 2.41 6.32
N VAL A 221 16.49 3.41 5.45
CA VAL A 221 16.84 3.25 4.02
C VAL A 221 18.36 3.20 3.86
N PRO A 222 18.96 2.31 3.07
CA PRO A 222 20.42 2.32 2.83
C PRO A 222 20.95 3.67 2.35
N GLN A 223 22.14 4.08 2.79
CA GLN A 223 22.70 5.41 2.53
C GLN A 223 22.85 5.71 1.03
N GLU A 224 23.22 4.69 0.24
CA GLU A 224 23.36 4.77 -1.21
C GLU A 224 22.02 5.10 -1.88
N ILE A 225 20.94 4.47 -1.40
CA ILE A 225 19.58 4.72 -1.87
C ILE A 225 19.13 6.11 -1.45
N ARG A 226 19.29 6.50 -0.17
CA ARG A 226 18.97 7.85 0.31
C ARG A 226 19.65 8.93 -0.54
N THR A 227 20.93 8.75 -0.83
CA THR A 227 21.72 9.70 -1.64
C THR A 227 21.13 9.84 -3.03
N THR A 228 20.78 8.73 -3.67
CA THR A 228 20.13 8.73 -4.98
C THR A 228 18.79 9.45 -4.94
N LEU A 229 17.93 9.14 -3.97
CA LEU A 229 16.62 9.79 -3.81
C LEU A 229 16.76 11.30 -3.54
N LYS A 230 17.74 11.70 -2.73
CA LYS A 230 18.03 13.12 -2.46
C LYS A 230 18.41 13.87 -3.72
N THR A 231 19.30 13.31 -4.54
CA THR A 231 19.69 13.90 -5.82
C THR A 231 18.48 14.05 -6.74
N THR A 232 17.67 13.01 -6.89
CA THR A 232 16.46 13.05 -7.73
C THR A 232 15.47 14.12 -7.26
N ILE A 233 15.21 14.22 -5.94
CA ILE A 233 14.31 15.24 -5.40
C ILE A 233 14.88 16.65 -5.60
N ALA A 234 16.18 16.85 -5.38
CA ALA A 234 16.82 18.15 -5.58
C ALA A 234 16.72 18.63 -7.04
N GLU A 235 16.86 17.72 -8.01
CA GLU A 235 16.68 18.04 -9.44
C GLU A 235 15.25 18.49 -9.77
N VAL A 236 14.26 17.81 -9.20
CA VAL A 236 12.84 18.18 -9.35
C VAL A 236 12.57 19.53 -8.69
N GLU A 237 13.02 19.72 -7.45
CA GLU A 237 12.77 20.94 -6.66
C GLU A 237 13.48 22.16 -7.23
N LYS A 238 14.62 22.00 -7.92
CA LYS A 238 15.30 23.10 -8.63
C LYS A 238 14.40 23.79 -9.67
N THR A 239 13.49 23.02 -10.27
CA THR A 239 12.62 23.50 -11.36
C THR A 239 11.22 23.84 -10.85
N THR A 240 10.75 23.11 -9.84
CA THR A 240 9.34 23.14 -9.39
C THR A 240 9.15 23.81 -8.03
N GLY A 241 10.25 24.14 -7.35
CA GLY A 241 10.26 24.51 -5.94
C GLY A 241 10.03 23.31 -5.03
N ASN A 242 10.07 23.55 -3.72
CA ASN A 242 9.87 22.51 -2.70
C ASN A 242 8.56 21.73 -2.94
N VAL A 243 8.65 20.41 -3.03
CA VAL A 243 7.54 19.48 -3.28
C VAL A 243 6.47 19.55 -2.18
N ASP A 244 6.86 19.88 -0.95
CA ASP A 244 5.93 20.04 0.17
C ASP A 244 5.16 21.37 0.13
N SER A 245 5.57 22.29 -0.73
CA SER A 245 4.93 23.61 -0.84
C SER A 245 3.49 23.50 -1.36
N ALA A 246 2.59 24.32 -0.80
CA ALA A 246 1.27 24.54 -1.39
C ALA A 246 1.36 25.12 -2.81
N LEU A 247 2.45 25.83 -3.13
CA LEU A 247 2.70 26.45 -4.43
C LEU A 247 3.34 25.51 -5.45
N PHE A 248 3.55 24.23 -5.12
CA PHE A 248 4.15 23.25 -6.03
C PHE A 248 3.48 23.24 -7.41
N TRP A 249 2.16 23.01 -7.48
CA TRP A 249 1.44 22.97 -8.76
C TRP A 249 1.42 24.31 -9.50
N PRO A 250 1.13 25.45 -8.86
CA PRO A 250 1.28 26.76 -9.48
C PRO A 250 2.67 26.98 -10.09
N LYS A 251 3.75 26.60 -9.40
CA LYS A 251 5.12 26.71 -9.90
C LYS A 251 5.37 25.79 -11.10
N VAL A 252 4.94 24.53 -11.03
CA VAL A 252 5.04 23.56 -12.14
C VAL A 252 4.33 24.08 -13.38
N VAL A 253 3.07 24.52 -13.26
CA VAL A 253 2.28 25.05 -14.39
C VAL A 253 2.94 26.28 -14.97
N SER A 254 3.37 27.22 -14.12
CA SER A 254 4.05 28.44 -14.56
C SER A 254 5.32 28.11 -15.34
N GLU A 255 6.10 27.13 -14.90
CA GLU A 255 7.33 26.70 -15.56
C GLU A 255 7.06 26.06 -16.93
N VAL A 256 6.05 25.20 -17.03
CA VAL A 256 5.68 24.55 -18.30
C VAL A 256 5.20 25.60 -19.30
N VAL A 257 4.31 26.50 -18.88
CA VAL A 257 3.80 27.60 -19.71
C VAL A 257 4.96 28.50 -20.16
N TYR A 258 5.86 28.86 -19.24
CA TYR A 258 7.03 29.66 -19.54
C TYR A 258 7.93 29.02 -20.60
N LYS A 259 8.26 27.73 -20.45
CA LYS A 259 9.07 26.98 -21.43
C LYS A 259 8.38 26.87 -22.78
N GLN A 260 7.07 26.61 -22.80
CA GLN A 260 6.30 26.56 -24.05
C GLN A 260 6.32 27.92 -24.75
N LEU A 261 5.97 29.00 -24.05
CA LEU A 261 5.99 30.36 -24.59
C LEU A 261 7.36 30.74 -25.15
N LYS A 262 8.43 30.42 -24.41
CA LYS A 262 9.81 30.63 -24.85
C LYS A 262 10.10 29.89 -26.15
N ASN A 263 9.70 28.62 -26.26
CA ASN A 263 9.94 27.78 -27.44
C ASN A 263 9.17 28.23 -28.69
N VAL A 264 7.94 28.75 -28.55
CA VAL A 264 7.18 29.29 -29.69
C VAL A 264 7.61 30.71 -30.08
N SER A 265 8.23 31.47 -29.17
CA SER A 265 8.65 32.85 -29.41
C SER A 265 9.89 32.94 -30.30
N LYS A 266 9.74 32.72 -31.60
CA LYS A 266 10.89 32.63 -32.52
C LYS A 266 11.62 33.94 -32.85
N ASN A 267 11.04 35.15 -32.74
CA ASN A 267 11.75 36.37 -33.22
C ASN A 267 11.31 37.75 -32.63
N GLY A 268 10.99 37.88 -31.34
CA GLY A 268 10.72 39.23 -30.79
C GLY A 268 10.74 39.38 -29.27
N ILE A 269 10.41 38.31 -28.56
CA ILE A 269 10.29 38.33 -27.08
C ILE A 269 11.43 37.55 -26.40
N GLY A 270 12.40 37.03 -27.17
CA GLY A 270 13.53 36.25 -26.63
C GLY A 270 14.40 37.04 -25.63
N HIS A 271 14.58 38.35 -25.84
CA HIS A 271 15.28 39.22 -24.88
C HIS A 271 14.53 39.35 -23.55
N PHE A 272 13.20 39.36 -23.56
CA PHE A 272 12.38 39.39 -22.35
C PHE A 272 12.48 38.07 -21.59
N PHE A 273 12.42 36.93 -22.28
CA PHE A 273 12.65 35.61 -21.65
C PHE A 273 14.07 35.49 -21.07
N ASN A 274 15.10 35.99 -21.77
CA ASN A 274 16.46 36.02 -21.23
C ASN A 274 16.60 36.95 -20.00
N LEU A 275 15.82 38.03 -19.93
CA LEU A 275 15.76 38.91 -18.77
C LEU A 275 15.08 38.20 -17.58
N ILE A 276 13.96 37.51 -17.83
CA ILE A 276 13.28 36.70 -16.80
C ILE A 276 14.21 35.60 -16.29
N ASP A 277 14.95 34.92 -17.15
CA ASP A 277 15.92 33.89 -16.75
C ASP A 277 17.01 34.47 -15.83
N LYS A 278 17.56 35.65 -16.17
CA LYS A 278 18.53 36.38 -15.32
C LYS A 278 17.96 36.77 -13.97
N VAL A 279 16.70 37.23 -13.94
CA VAL A 279 16.03 37.58 -12.69
C VAL A 279 15.79 36.34 -11.84
N LYS A 280 15.35 35.23 -12.45
CA LYS A 280 15.17 33.94 -11.77
C LYS A 280 16.47 33.41 -11.16
N SER A 281 17.59 33.48 -11.88
CA SER A 281 18.90 33.03 -11.37
C SER A 281 19.40 33.88 -10.19
N ASN A 282 18.94 35.13 -10.07
CA ASN A 282 19.34 36.04 -9.00
C ASN A 282 18.45 35.96 -7.75
N ILE A 283 17.26 35.35 -7.85
CA ILE A 283 16.28 35.35 -6.75
C ILE A 283 16.32 34.08 -5.88
N ASN A 284 16.94 32.97 -6.32
CA ASN A 284 17.04 31.70 -5.56
C ASN A 284 15.83 31.41 -4.64
N LEU A 285 14.70 31.02 -5.26
CA LEU A 285 13.52 30.45 -4.62
C LEU A 285 13.36 28.97 -4.95
#